data_AF-A0A536YQU8-F1
#
_entry.id   AF-A0A536YQU8-F1
#
_cell.length_a   1.000
_cell.length_b   1.000
_cell.length_c   1.000
_cell.angle_alpha   90.00
_cell.angle_beta   90.00
_cell.angle_gamma   90.00
#
_symmetry.space_group_name_H-M   'P 1'
#
loop_
_entity.id
_entity.type
_entity.pdbx_description
1 polymer ?
#
loop_
_entity_poly.entity_id
_entity_poly.type
_entity_poly.pdbx_seq_one_letter_code
_entity_poly.pdbx_strand_id
1 'polypeptide(L)'
;MVRLTVPAITPIVVSLVLGAATVFGFAPFGFSALPVLTLSGLFALWRRAASPRAAAWLGFAFGLGLFGTGVSWLYIALAMFGGMAGLLAALATALFCAYLALFPAFAGWATARLAGIDAPERLAATVALWTLT
;
A
#
# COMPACT_ATOMS: atom_id res chain seq x y z
N MET A 1 18.13 -2.74 16.59
CA MET A 1 16.96 -2.52 15.70
C MET A 1 17.26 -1.32 14.80
N VAL A 2 17.34 -1.50 13.48
CA VAL A 2 17.69 -0.43 12.53
C VAL A 2 16.44 0.43 12.26
N ARG A 3 16.53 1.75 12.52
CA ARG A 3 15.45 2.73 12.29
C ARG A 3 15.58 3.33 10.88
N LEU A 4 14.46 3.51 10.17
CA LEU A 4 14.44 4.03 8.79
C LEU A 4 14.09 5.52 8.76
N THR A 5 15.09 6.40 8.73
CA THR A 5 14.90 7.86 8.67
C THR A 5 14.41 8.32 7.29
N VAL A 6 15.03 7.77 6.25
CA VAL A 6 14.57 7.76 4.87
C VAL A 6 14.46 6.29 4.48
N PRO A 7 13.34 5.83 3.89
CA PRO A 7 13.26 4.44 3.48
C PRO A 7 14.27 4.22 2.35
N ALA A 8 15.19 3.29 2.56
CA ALA A 8 16.05 2.80 1.49
C ALA A 8 15.19 2.17 0.38
N ILE A 9 15.77 1.94 -0.81
CA ILE A 9 15.05 1.27 -1.91
C ILE A 9 14.51 -0.10 -1.46
N THR A 10 15.27 -0.84 -0.65
CA THR A 10 14.87 -2.18 -0.19
C THR A 10 13.52 -2.21 0.52
N PRO A 11 13.25 -1.47 1.61
CA PRO A 11 11.94 -1.49 2.26
C PRO A 11 10.80 -0.96 1.37
N ILE A 12 11.07 -0.05 0.42
CA ILE A 12 10.06 0.36 -0.57
C ILE A 12 9.68 -0.80 -1.48
N VAL A 13 10.68 -1.49 -2.05
CA VAL A 13 10.46 -2.65 -2.92
C VAL A 13 9.77 -3.78 -2.16
N VAL A 14 10.17 -4.04 -0.92
CA VAL A 14 9.47 -5.03 -0.07
C VAL A 14 8.01 -4.63 0.13
N SER A 15 7.73 -3.36 0.44
CA SER A 15 6.36 -2.87 0.59
C SER A 15 5.53 -3.06 -0.68
N LEU A 16 6.11 -2.72 -1.85
CA LEU A 16 5.50 -2.92 -3.17
C LEU A 16 5.16 -4.39 -3.43
N VAL A 17 6.10 -5.29 -3.16
CA VAL A 17 5.92 -6.74 -3.35
C VAL A 17 4.87 -7.29 -2.39
N LEU A 18 4.84 -6.85 -1.13
CA LEU A 18 3.78 -7.23 -0.18
C LEU A 18 2.40 -6.76 -0.67
N GLY A 19 2.31 -5.57 -1.22
CA GLY A 19 1.10 -5.05 -1.86
C GLY A 19 0.63 -5.95 -2.99
N ALA A 20 1.50 -6.24 -3.96
CA ALA A 20 1.16 -7.11 -5.09
C ALA A 20 0.78 -8.54 -4.65
N ALA A 21 1.51 -9.11 -3.68
CA ALA A 21 1.24 -10.43 -3.12
C ALA A 21 -0.15 -10.51 -2.45
N THR A 22 -0.66 -9.39 -1.94
CA THR A 22 -1.98 -9.33 -1.29
C THR A 22 -3.12 -9.72 -2.25
N VAL A 23 -2.97 -9.46 -3.55
CA VAL A 23 -3.99 -9.77 -4.58
C VAL A 23 -4.28 -11.27 -4.68
N PHE A 24 -3.27 -12.11 -4.47
CA PHE A 24 -3.42 -13.56 -4.48
C PHE A 24 -4.28 -14.09 -3.31
N GLY A 25 -4.61 -13.25 -2.32
CA GLY A 25 -5.60 -13.57 -1.31
C GLY A 25 -7.04 -13.55 -1.78
N PHE A 26 -7.32 -12.90 -2.91
CA PHE A 26 -8.66 -12.74 -3.47
C PHE A 26 -8.91 -13.73 -4.62
N ALA A 27 -10.15 -13.77 -5.11
CA ALA A 27 -10.48 -14.54 -6.30
C ALA A 27 -9.63 -14.05 -7.51
N PRO A 28 -9.21 -14.94 -8.41
CA PRO A 28 -9.53 -16.38 -8.47
C PRO A 28 -8.60 -17.29 -7.64
N PHE A 29 -7.59 -16.74 -6.96
CA PHE A 29 -6.53 -17.52 -6.32
C PHE A 29 -6.91 -18.05 -4.93
N GLY A 30 -7.53 -17.21 -4.10
CA GLY A 30 -8.16 -17.62 -2.83
C GLY A 30 -7.21 -17.97 -1.68
N PHE A 31 -5.94 -17.52 -1.69
CA PHE A 31 -5.00 -17.74 -0.59
C PHE A 31 -5.31 -16.81 0.60
N SER A 32 -6.40 -17.07 1.32
CA SER A 32 -6.99 -16.19 2.34
C SER A 32 -6.05 -15.73 3.47
N ALA A 33 -4.96 -16.46 3.73
CA ALA A 33 -3.94 -16.05 4.70
C ALA A 33 -3.04 -14.90 4.19
N LEU A 34 -2.84 -14.75 2.87
CA LEU A 34 -1.91 -13.78 2.31
C LEU A 34 -2.21 -12.34 2.70
N PRO A 35 -3.46 -11.82 2.64
CA PRO A 35 -3.75 -10.45 3.03
C PRO A 35 -3.37 -10.14 4.48
N VAL A 36 -3.57 -11.10 5.38
CA VAL A 36 -3.20 -10.96 6.79
C VAL A 36 -1.67 -10.90 6.94
N LEU A 37 -0.95 -11.79 6.23
CA LEU A 37 0.52 -11.85 6.28
C LEU A 37 1.16 -10.60 5.66
N THR A 38 0.66 -10.12 4.53
CA THR A 38 1.20 -8.96 3.82
C THR A 38 0.94 -7.66 4.57
N LEU A 39 -0.26 -7.48 5.14
CA LEU A 39 -0.57 -6.34 6.03
C LEU A 39 0.28 -6.36 7.29
N SER A 40 0.48 -7.53 7.89
CA SER A 40 1.39 -7.67 9.05
C SER A 40 2.82 -7.23 8.69
N GLY A 41 3.28 -7.58 7.48
CA GLY A 41 4.56 -7.13 6.93
C GLY A 41 4.62 -5.60 6.77
N LEU A 42 3.59 -4.98 6.18
CA LEU A 42 3.50 -3.51 6.07
C LEU A 42 3.54 -2.84 7.44
N PHE A 43 2.76 -3.32 8.41
CA PHE A 43 2.72 -2.75 9.76
C PHE A 43 4.07 -2.90 10.47
N ALA A 44 4.78 -4.01 10.25
CA ALA A 44 6.14 -4.18 10.74
C ALA A 44 7.13 -3.17 10.13
N LEU A 45 6.96 -2.82 8.84
CA LEU A 45 7.75 -1.77 8.19
C LEU A 45 7.41 -0.38 8.73
N TRP A 46 6.14 -0.05 8.92
CA TRP A 46 5.72 1.21 9.55
C TRP A 46 6.24 1.36 10.97
N ARG A 47 6.26 0.28 11.76
CA ARG A 47 6.87 0.30 13.10
C ARG A 47 8.34 0.71 13.08
N ARG A 48 9.07 0.38 12.02
CA ARG A 48 10.49 0.73 11.84
C ARG A 48 10.71 2.09 11.16
N ALA A 49 9.65 2.70 10.62
CA ALA A 49 9.72 4.03 10.02
C ALA A 49 10.01 5.08 11.09
N ALA A 50 11.09 5.82 10.91
CA ALA A 50 11.53 6.85 11.86
C ALA A 50 10.93 8.23 11.58
N SER A 51 10.15 8.38 10.51
CA SER A 51 9.42 9.61 10.20
C SER A 51 8.05 9.32 9.58
N PRO A 52 7.05 10.22 9.76
CA PRO A 52 5.75 10.10 9.09
C PRO A 52 5.88 10.03 7.56
N ARG A 53 6.84 10.76 6.98
CA ARG A 53 7.12 10.71 5.54
C ARG A 53 7.62 9.34 5.10
N ALA A 54 8.48 8.68 5.88
CA ALA A 54 8.94 7.34 5.58
C ALA A 54 7.79 6.33 5.63
N ALA A 55 6.90 6.42 6.63
CA ALA A 55 5.72 5.58 6.72
C ALA A 55 4.75 5.80 5.53
N ALA A 56 4.58 7.06 5.11
CA ALA A 56 3.77 7.41 3.94
C ALA A 56 4.28 6.73 2.67
N TRP A 57 5.59 6.80 2.40
CA TRP A 57 6.19 6.17 1.22
C TRP A 57 6.06 4.65 1.22
N LEU A 58 6.19 4.01 2.39
CA LEU A 58 5.97 2.57 2.52
C LEU A 58 4.52 2.18 2.26
N GLY A 59 3.57 2.96 2.79
CA GLY A 59 2.14 2.78 2.53
C GLY A 59 1.80 2.99 1.06
N PHE A 60 2.35 4.05 0.44
CA PHE A 60 2.15 4.34 -0.97
C PHE A 60 2.68 3.21 -1.87
N ALA A 61 3.89 2.71 -1.61
CA ALA A 61 4.45 1.60 -2.37
C ALA A 61 3.62 0.33 -2.22
N PHE A 62 3.16 0.01 -1.00
CA PHE A 62 2.24 -1.11 -0.78
C PHE A 62 0.93 -0.93 -1.56
N GLY A 63 0.32 0.26 -1.49
CA GLY A 63 -0.87 0.60 -2.24
C GLY A 63 -0.68 0.45 -3.76
N LEU A 64 0.44 0.94 -4.31
CA LEU A 64 0.76 0.78 -5.72
C LEU A 64 0.86 -0.69 -6.14
N GLY A 65 1.46 -1.54 -5.30
CA GLY A 65 1.55 -2.97 -5.58
C GLY A 65 0.17 -3.64 -5.56
N LEU A 66 -0.63 -3.33 -4.52
CA LEU A 66 -1.98 -3.87 -4.34
C LEU A 66 -2.91 -3.45 -5.48
N PHE A 67 -3.05 -2.15 -5.71
CA PHE A 67 -4.00 -1.63 -6.70
C PHE A 67 -3.49 -1.78 -8.14
N GLY A 68 -2.18 -1.58 -8.37
CA GLY A 68 -1.59 -1.79 -9.69
C GLY A 68 -1.72 -3.23 -10.18
N THR A 69 -1.68 -4.21 -9.28
CA THR A 69 -1.90 -5.61 -9.63
C THR A 69 -3.40 -5.95 -9.65
N GLY A 70 -4.14 -5.58 -8.59
CA GLY A 70 -5.53 -6.01 -8.38
C GLY A 70 -6.58 -5.23 -9.17
N VAL A 71 -6.26 -4.02 -9.65
CA VAL A 71 -7.16 -3.14 -10.42
C VAL A 71 -6.65 -2.90 -11.84
N SER A 72 -5.62 -3.64 -12.28
CA SER A 72 -5.07 -3.57 -13.64
C SER A 72 -6.12 -3.80 -14.73
N TRP A 73 -7.17 -4.58 -14.44
CA TRP A 73 -8.30 -4.83 -15.33
C TRP A 73 -9.05 -3.56 -15.75
N LEU A 74 -8.95 -2.46 -14.98
CA LEU A 74 -9.53 -1.16 -15.33
C LEU A 74 -8.99 -0.63 -16.68
N TYR A 75 -7.76 -0.99 -17.05
CA TYR A 75 -7.22 -0.67 -18.36
C TYR A 75 -8.12 -1.19 -19.48
N ILE A 76 -8.58 -2.45 -19.38
CA ILE A 76 -9.43 -3.09 -20.39
C ILE A 76 -10.78 -2.37 -20.43
N ALA A 77 -11.34 -2.01 -19.27
CA ALA A 77 -12.58 -1.24 -19.18
C ALA A 77 -12.47 0.08 -19.96
N LEU A 78 -11.40 0.84 -19.75
CA LEU A 78 -11.20 2.14 -20.40
C LEU A 78 -10.86 2.01 -21.89
N ALA A 79 -9.97 1.09 -22.26
CA ALA A 79 -9.50 0.95 -23.64
C ALA A 79 -10.56 0.31 -24.54
N MET A 80 -11.18 -0.78 -24.10
CA MET A 80 -12.10 -1.57 -24.94
C MET A 80 -13.54 -1.05 -24.88
N PHE A 81 -14.04 -0.72 -23.69
CA PHE A 81 -15.43 -0.29 -23.52
C PHE A 81 -15.57 1.23 -23.46
N GLY A 82 -14.56 1.95 -22.96
CA GLY A 82 -14.51 3.41 -22.95
C GLY A 82 -14.03 4.05 -24.26
N GLY A 83 -13.49 3.25 -25.19
CA GLY A 83 -12.96 3.74 -26.47
C GLY A 83 -11.72 4.66 -26.33
N MET A 84 -11.07 4.66 -25.16
CA MET A 84 -9.87 5.48 -24.94
C MET A 84 -8.66 4.91 -25.69
N ALA A 85 -7.84 5.80 -26.24
CA ALA A 85 -6.55 5.40 -26.80
C ALA A 85 -5.70 4.66 -25.75
N GLY A 86 -5.01 3.59 -26.14
CA GLY A 86 -4.33 2.68 -25.21
C GLY A 86 -3.37 3.37 -24.23
N LEU A 87 -2.54 4.29 -24.70
CA LEU A 87 -1.64 5.04 -23.81
C LEU A 87 -2.41 5.87 -22.77
N LEU A 88 -3.51 6.51 -23.17
CA LEU A 88 -4.32 7.33 -22.26
C LEU A 88 -5.06 6.45 -21.24
N ALA A 89 -5.56 5.29 -21.65
CA ALA A 89 -6.16 4.30 -20.75
C ALA A 89 -5.13 3.78 -19.72
N ALA A 90 -3.89 3.50 -20.15
CA ALA A 90 -2.81 3.08 -19.27
C ALA A 90 -2.44 4.16 -18.25
N LEU A 91 -2.28 5.42 -18.70
CA LEU A 91 -2.00 6.56 -17.83
C LEU A 91 -3.15 6.80 -16.84
N ALA A 92 -4.40 6.77 -17.29
CA ALA A 92 -5.57 6.91 -16.42
C ALA A 92 -5.62 5.81 -15.36
N THR A 93 -5.38 4.55 -15.75
CA THR A 93 -5.32 3.41 -14.82
C THR A 93 -4.19 3.56 -13.80
N ALA A 94 -3.00 3.98 -14.24
CA ALA A 94 -1.85 4.21 -13.36
C ALA A 94 -2.13 5.34 -12.36
N LEU A 95 -2.71 6.46 -12.82
CA LEU A 95 -3.10 7.58 -11.95
C LEU A 95 -4.19 7.17 -10.95
N PHE A 96 -5.16 6.37 -11.38
CA PHE A 96 -6.18 5.84 -10.49
C PHE A 96 -5.60 4.94 -9.40
N CYS A 97 -4.68 4.03 -9.76
CA CYS A 97 -3.97 3.20 -8.78
C CYS A 97 -3.12 4.04 -7.83
N ALA A 98 -2.44 5.08 -8.33
CA ALA A 98 -1.68 6.01 -7.51
C ALA A 98 -2.58 6.81 -6.55
N TYR A 99 -3.77 7.22 -7.00
CA TYR A 99 -4.76 7.88 -6.17
C TYR A 99 -5.23 6.96 -5.03
N LEU A 100 -5.60 5.71 -5.33
CA LEU A 100 -5.98 4.74 -4.29
C LEU A 100 -4.82 4.45 -3.33
N ALA A 101 -3.58 4.42 -3.81
CA ALA A 101 -2.40 4.23 -2.97
C ALA A 101 -2.18 5.38 -1.95
N LEU A 102 -2.83 6.54 -2.11
CA LEU A 102 -2.79 7.62 -1.13
C LEU A 102 -3.48 7.23 0.19
N PHE A 103 -4.46 6.31 0.18
CA PHE A 103 -5.17 5.88 1.39
C PHE A 103 -4.24 5.09 2.34
N PRO A 104 -3.56 4.00 1.91
CA PRO A 104 -2.50 3.37 2.70
C PRO A 104 -1.37 4.33 3.09
N ALA A 105 -0.98 5.25 2.21
CA ALA A 105 0.04 6.24 2.51
C ALA A 105 -0.38 7.16 3.67
N PHE A 106 -1.63 7.63 3.65
CA PHE A 106 -2.19 8.46 4.69
C PHE A 106 -2.34 7.71 6.02
N ALA A 107 -2.81 6.46 6.00
CA ALA A 107 -2.89 5.62 7.20
C ALA A 107 -1.50 5.45 7.86
N GLY A 108 -0.47 5.17 7.06
CA GLY A 108 0.91 5.05 7.55
C GLY A 108 1.46 6.36 8.10
N TRP A 109 1.23 7.47 7.39
CA TRP A 109 1.62 8.80 7.84
C TRP A 109 0.96 9.17 9.18
N ALA A 110 -0.36 9.01 9.27
CA ALA A 110 -1.15 9.33 10.46
C ALA A 110 -0.70 8.48 11.65
N THR A 111 -0.47 7.19 11.43
CA THR A 111 0.03 6.25 12.45
C THR A 111 1.35 6.74 13.04
N ALA A 112 2.31 7.10 12.19
CA ALA A 112 3.62 7.58 12.62
C ALA A 112 3.59 9.02 13.17
N ARG A 113 2.54 9.80 12.88
CA ARG A 113 2.37 11.18 13.37
C ARG A 113 1.66 11.26 14.72
N LEU A 114 0.73 10.35 14.97
CA LEU A 114 -0.15 10.34 16.14
C LEU A 114 0.34 9.40 17.26
N ALA A 115 1.09 8.35 16.93
CA ALA A 115 1.61 7.40 17.91
C ALA A 115 3.14 7.37 17.90
N GLY A 116 3.74 7.43 19.10
CA GLY A 116 5.18 7.32 19.29
C GLY A 116 5.71 5.97 18.83
N ILE A 117 6.95 5.91 18.35
CA ILE A 117 7.48 4.71 17.69
C ILE A 117 7.48 3.47 18.58
N ASP A 118 7.81 3.66 19.86
CA ASP A 118 7.94 2.64 20.89
C ASP A 118 6.66 2.51 21.74
N ALA A 119 5.60 3.22 21.38
CA ALA A 119 4.36 3.25 22.13
C ALA A 119 3.54 1.97 21.89
N PRO A 120 3.06 1.28 22.95
CA PRO A 120 2.30 0.04 22.82
C PRO A 120 0.99 0.22 22.05
N GLU A 121 0.35 1.38 22.17
CA GLU A 121 -0.88 1.75 21.46
C GLU A 121 -0.70 1.93 19.95
N ARG A 122 0.55 2.00 19.46
CA ARG A 122 0.82 2.24 18.04
C ARG A 122 0.21 1.18 17.13
N LEU A 123 0.16 -0.08 17.57
CA LEU A 123 -0.47 -1.13 16.79
C LEU A 123 -1.99 -0.91 16.70
N ALA A 124 -2.63 -0.55 17.80
CA ALA A 124 -4.06 -0.22 17.83
C ALA A 124 -4.36 1.00 16.94
N ALA A 125 -3.53 2.04 17.01
CA ALA A 125 -3.63 3.20 16.13
C ALA A 125 -3.46 2.82 14.65
N THR A 126 -2.53 1.91 14.35
CA THR A 126 -2.32 1.41 12.97
C THR A 126 -3.57 0.73 12.44
N VAL A 127 -4.16 -0.17 13.22
CA VAL A 127 -5.37 -0.90 12.84
C VAL A 127 -6.56 0.05 12.68
N ALA A 128 -6.76 0.95 13.65
CA ALA A 128 -7.85 1.92 13.61
C ALA A 128 -7.72 2.87 12.40
N LEU A 129 -6.53 3.39 12.13
CA LEU A 129 -6.31 4.28 11.00
C LEU A 129 -6.42 3.55 9.66
N TRP A 130 -5.98 2.29 9.57
CA TRP A 130 -6.22 1.46 8.40
C TRP A 130 -7.71 1.26 8.12
N THR A 131 -8.53 1.07 9.16
CA THR A 131 -9.99 0.89 8.97
C THR A 131 -10.74 2.17 8.60
N LEU A 132 -10.15 3.35 8.85
CA LEU A 132 -10.77 4.64 8.56
C LEU A 132 -10.42 5.19 7.17
N THR A 133 -9.50 4.55 6.47
CA THR A 133 -9.05 4.92 5.11
C THR A 133 -9.51 3.88 4.11
#